data_AF-X5DLW0-F1
#
_entry.id   AF-X5DLW0-F1
#
_cell.length_a   1.000
_cell.length_b   1.000
_cell.length_c   1.000
_cell.angle_alpha   90.00
_cell.angle_beta   90.00
_cell.angle_gamma   90.00
#
_symmetry.space_group_name_H-M   'P 1'
#
loop_
_entity.id
_entity.type
_entity.pdbx_description
1 polymer ?
#
loop_
_entity_poly.entity_id
_entity_poly.type
_entity_poly.pdbx_seq_one_letter_code
_entity_poly.pdbx_strand_id
1 'polypeptide(L)'
;MRKDKIYRQIDVFDKKTEELVDEIVLDFFDLDLMKSRFEIPPDDHLMYNPYEIDSSKTDLFSTIKFNFKKYDYFIACYRGLSKDEQEVWLINNYCKKALRKRLINQIKSHRDKFRKSLSHFDSLDLSLFDNLIINEKEIIRKQAEKLKTKQVYVISESSDFDRKIFNLNECLDSVLFSGFGNIIIFGESKFVYFEGEGKNNRWISK
;
A
#
# COMPACT_ATOMS: atom_id res chain seq x y z
N MET A 1 1.47 12.26 17.28
CA MET A 1 0.71 11.04 16.93
C MET A 1 0.57 10.98 15.41
N ARG A 2 1.10 9.94 14.75
CA ARG A 2 0.91 9.75 13.31
C ARG A 2 -0.54 9.26 13.12
N LYS A 3 -1.31 9.91 12.25
CA LYS A 3 -2.61 9.38 11.83
C LYS A 3 -2.33 8.23 10.87
N ASP A 4 -2.75 7.03 11.23
CA ASP A 4 -2.75 5.90 10.29
C ASP A 4 -3.57 6.31 9.05
N LYS A 5 -3.16 5.84 7.88
CA LYS A 5 -3.92 6.11 6.66
C LYS A 5 -5.17 5.24 6.71
N ILE A 6 -6.31 5.86 6.92
CA ILE A 6 -7.61 5.17 6.91
C ILE A 6 -8.15 5.24 5.49
N TYR A 7 -8.48 4.09 4.92
CA TYR A 7 -9.22 3.98 3.68
C TYR A 7 -10.68 3.71 4.00
N ARG A 8 -11.56 4.42 3.31
CA ARG A 8 -13.01 4.24 3.39
C ARG A 8 -13.51 3.90 2.00
N GLN A 9 -14.27 2.83 1.89
CA GLN A 9 -14.91 2.44 0.66
C GLN A 9 -16.30 1.86 0.95
N ILE A 10 -17.07 1.65 -0.10
CA ILE A 10 -18.30 0.87 -0.05
C ILE A 10 -18.03 -0.46 -0.72
N ASP A 11 -18.17 -1.53 0.04
CA ASP A 11 -18.14 -2.89 -0.48
C ASP A 11 -19.52 -3.24 -1.00
N VAL A 12 -19.58 -3.78 -2.22
CA VAL A 12 -20.82 -4.17 -2.89
C VAL A 12 -20.85 -5.67 -3.03
N PHE A 13 -21.83 -6.33 -2.40
CA PHE A 13 -22.01 -7.78 -2.43
C PHE A 13 -23.25 -8.14 -3.24
N ASP A 14 -23.16 -9.18 -4.08
CA ASP A 14 -24.33 -9.74 -4.76
C ASP A 14 -25.21 -10.49 -3.75
N LYS A 15 -26.50 -10.12 -3.67
CA LYS A 15 -27.45 -10.70 -2.70
C LYS A 15 -27.64 -12.21 -2.84
N LYS A 16 -27.42 -12.74 -4.04
CA LYS A 16 -27.69 -14.15 -4.34
C LYS A 16 -26.46 -15.01 -4.08
N THR A 17 -25.28 -14.52 -4.42
CA THR A 17 -24.04 -15.29 -4.28
C THR A 17 -23.24 -14.95 -3.02
N GLU A 18 -23.55 -13.83 -2.37
CA GLU A 18 -22.81 -13.26 -1.25
C GLU A 18 -21.35 -12.90 -1.60
N GLU A 19 -21.02 -12.85 -2.90
CA GLU A 19 -19.68 -12.51 -3.37
C GLU A 19 -19.50 -10.99 -3.46
N LEU A 20 -18.29 -10.52 -3.13
CA LEU A 20 -17.87 -9.13 -3.36
C LEU A 20 -17.74 -8.91 -4.87
N VAL A 21 -18.55 -7.99 -5.40
CA VAL A 21 -18.62 -7.70 -6.85
C VAL A 21 -18.07 -6.33 -7.22
N ASP A 22 -17.95 -5.40 -6.27
CA ASP A 22 -17.36 -4.08 -6.50
C ASP A 22 -16.85 -3.45 -5.19
N GLU A 23 -15.93 -2.50 -5.33
CA GLU A 23 -15.33 -1.72 -4.24
C GLU A 23 -15.28 -0.23 -4.65
N ILE A 24 -16.14 0.59 -4.04
CA ILE A 24 -16.27 2.00 -4.39
C ILE A 24 -15.50 2.84 -3.37
N VAL A 25 -14.31 3.29 -3.73
CA VAL A 25 -13.48 4.15 -2.89
C VAL A 25 -14.16 5.51 -2.69
N LEU A 26 -14.23 5.96 -1.44
CA LEU A 26 -14.83 7.25 -1.08
C LEU A 26 -13.76 8.35 -1.05
N ASP A 27 -13.88 9.32 -1.95
CA ASP A 27 -12.98 10.48 -2.02
C ASP A 27 -13.16 11.44 -0.84
N PHE A 28 -14.34 11.44 -0.22
CA PHE A 28 -14.68 12.24 0.94
C PHE A 28 -15.47 11.40 1.96
N PHE A 29 -15.13 11.56 3.24
CA PHE A 29 -15.81 10.88 4.34
C PHE A 29 -15.86 11.78 5.58
N ASP A 30 -17.03 12.31 5.88
CA ASP A 30 -17.28 13.05 7.12
C ASP A 30 -17.60 12.07 8.26
N LEU A 31 -16.63 11.86 9.14
CA LEU A 31 -16.76 10.88 10.22
C LEU A 31 -17.85 11.24 11.23
N ASP A 32 -18.02 12.52 11.54
CA ASP A 32 -18.98 12.95 12.55
C ASP A 32 -20.41 12.88 12.01
N LEU A 33 -20.59 13.26 10.74
CA LEU A 33 -21.86 13.04 10.04
C LEU A 33 -22.23 11.57 10.00
N MET A 34 -21.29 10.69 9.64
CA MET A 34 -21.57 9.24 9.54
C MET A 34 -21.91 8.65 10.92
N LYS A 35 -21.19 9.01 11.99
CA LYS A 35 -21.53 8.61 13.36
C LYS A 35 -22.91 9.04 13.82
N SER A 36 -23.44 10.15 13.30
CA SER A 36 -24.81 10.59 13.62
C SER A 36 -25.91 9.82 12.88
N ARG A 37 -25.56 9.05 11.83
CA ARG A 37 -26.50 8.36 10.94
C ARG A 37 -26.45 6.83 11.07
N PHE A 38 -25.39 6.32 11.69
CA PHE A 38 -25.17 4.90 11.93
C PHE A 38 -25.14 4.60 13.42
N GLU A 39 -25.58 3.41 13.81
CA GLU A 39 -25.46 2.92 15.18
C GLU A 39 -24.03 2.41 15.41
N ILE A 40 -23.18 3.25 15.98
CA ILE A 40 -21.77 2.96 16.19
C ILE A 40 -21.55 2.40 17.60
N PRO A 41 -20.96 1.20 17.74
CA PRO A 41 -20.54 0.68 19.05
C PRO A 41 -19.58 1.63 19.75
N PRO A 42 -19.63 1.76 21.10
CA PRO A 42 -18.74 2.66 21.84
C PRO A 42 -17.25 2.36 21.66
N ASP A 43 -16.86 1.14 21.29
CA ASP A 43 -15.48 0.74 21.06
C ASP A 43 -15.01 0.95 19.61
N ASP A 44 -15.91 1.34 18.69
CA ASP A 44 -15.59 1.56 17.28
C ASP A 44 -15.73 3.02 16.84
N HIS A 45 -15.05 3.92 17.56
CA HIS A 45 -15.06 5.35 17.26
C HIS A 45 -14.52 5.73 15.88
N LEU A 46 -13.90 4.82 15.15
CA LEU A 46 -13.38 5.05 13.79
C LEU A 46 -14.14 4.24 12.75
N MET A 47 -15.27 3.62 13.11
CA MET A 47 -16.11 2.86 12.20
C MET A 47 -15.32 1.81 11.39
N TYR A 48 -14.44 1.04 12.04
CA TYR A 48 -13.67 -0.06 11.45
C TYR A 48 -14.52 -1.30 11.14
N ASN A 49 -15.65 -1.47 11.81
CA ASN A 49 -16.61 -2.51 11.49
C ASN A 49 -17.31 -2.22 10.15
N PRO A 50 -17.86 -3.24 9.47
CA PRO A 50 -18.72 -3.03 8.32
C PRO A 50 -20.08 -2.48 8.77
N TYR A 51 -20.56 -1.43 8.10
CA TYR A 51 -21.87 -0.83 8.39
C TYR A 51 -22.78 -0.86 7.17
N GLU A 52 -23.94 -1.52 7.29
CA GLU A 52 -24.89 -1.67 6.19
C GLU A 52 -25.52 -0.33 5.78
N ILE A 53 -25.47 -0.06 4.48
CA ILE A 53 -26.13 1.07 3.85
C ILE A 53 -27.48 0.58 3.34
N ASP A 54 -28.56 1.12 3.89
CA ASP A 54 -29.92 0.90 3.44
C ASP A 54 -30.47 2.12 2.67
N SER A 55 -31.72 2.05 2.23
CA SER A 55 -32.37 3.12 1.48
C SER A 55 -32.45 4.46 2.23
N SER A 56 -32.46 4.44 3.57
CA SER A 56 -32.56 5.63 4.42
C SER A 56 -31.25 6.42 4.55
N LYS A 57 -30.13 5.86 4.09
CA LYS A 57 -28.77 6.43 4.19
C LYS A 57 -28.17 6.85 2.84
N THR A 58 -28.94 6.74 1.76
CA THR A 58 -28.49 7.05 0.39
C THR A 58 -28.11 8.52 0.20
N ASP A 59 -28.67 9.42 1.00
CA ASP A 59 -28.37 10.85 1.00
C ASP A 59 -26.90 11.16 1.29
N LEU A 60 -26.24 10.29 2.08
CA LEU A 60 -24.82 10.41 2.43
C LEU A 60 -23.88 10.12 1.25
N PHE A 61 -24.40 9.51 0.19
CA PHE A 61 -23.63 9.00 -0.95
C PHE A 61 -24.27 9.42 -2.27
N SER A 62 -24.55 10.72 -2.41
CA SER A 62 -25.29 11.29 -3.54
C SER A 62 -24.72 10.99 -4.94
N THR A 63 -23.44 10.64 -5.05
CA THR A 63 -22.78 10.27 -6.31
C THR A 63 -23.01 8.80 -6.71
N ILE A 64 -23.58 7.98 -5.83
CA ILE A 64 -23.72 6.53 -5.99
C ILE A 64 -25.16 6.16 -6.30
N LYS A 65 -25.35 5.32 -7.33
CA LYS A 65 -26.66 4.78 -7.71
C LYS A 65 -26.85 3.40 -7.09
N PHE A 66 -27.64 3.33 -6.02
CA PHE A 66 -27.89 2.08 -5.31
C PHE A 66 -28.95 1.22 -6.01
N ASN A 67 -28.69 -0.09 -6.07
CA ASN A 67 -29.65 -1.12 -6.46
C ASN A 67 -29.80 -2.16 -5.33
N PHE A 68 -30.54 -1.80 -4.28
CA PHE A 68 -30.79 -2.64 -3.11
C PHE A 68 -31.61 -3.91 -3.41
N LYS A 69 -32.19 -4.04 -4.62
CA LYS A 69 -32.83 -5.29 -5.04
C LYS A 69 -31.81 -6.37 -5.39
N LYS A 70 -30.63 -5.97 -5.87
CA LYS A 70 -29.60 -6.89 -6.36
C LYS A 70 -28.40 -7.00 -5.42
N TYR A 71 -28.08 -5.93 -4.71
CA TYR A 71 -26.84 -5.85 -3.95
C TYR A 71 -27.07 -5.42 -2.50
N ASP A 72 -26.18 -5.88 -1.63
CA ASP A 72 -25.95 -5.33 -0.29
C ASP A 72 -24.73 -4.42 -0.33
N TYR A 73 -24.78 -3.35 0.45
CA TYR A 73 -23.76 -2.30 0.46
C TYR A 73 -23.30 -2.08 1.89
N PHE A 74 -21.99 -2.09 2.11
CA PHE A 74 -21.42 -1.85 3.42
C PHE A 74 -20.36 -0.77 3.34
N ILE A 75 -20.41 0.19 4.27
CA ILE A 75 -19.23 1.03 4.53
C ILE A 75 -18.18 0.12 5.13
N ALA A 76 -17.04 0.03 4.45
CA ALA A 76 -15.86 -0.63 4.94
C ALA A 76 -14.76 0.40 5.23
N CYS A 77 -14.06 0.18 6.33
CA CYS A 77 -13.00 1.05 6.81
C CYS A 77 -11.77 0.20 7.10
N TYR A 78 -10.69 0.49 6.38
CA TYR A 78 -9.44 -0.24 6.51
C TYR A 78 -8.36 0.68 7.04
N ARG A 79 -7.58 0.16 7.99
CA ARG A 79 -6.32 0.76 8.34
C ARG A 79 -5.27 0.32 7.32
N GLY A 80 -4.76 1.27 6.54
CA GLY A 80 -3.57 1.06 5.74
C GLY A 80 -2.38 0.67 6.61
N LEU A 81 -1.45 -0.09 6.05
CA LEU A 81 -0.24 -0.49 6.78
C LEU A 81 0.52 0.77 7.23
N SER A 82 0.92 0.81 8.50
CA SER A 82 1.94 1.73 8.96
C SER A 82 3.26 1.48 8.21
N LYS A 83 4.19 2.44 8.25
CA LYS A 83 5.49 2.28 7.59
C LYS A 83 6.25 1.04 8.06
N ASP A 84 6.22 0.75 9.36
CA ASP A 84 6.88 -0.43 9.90
C ASP A 84 6.16 -1.71 9.45
N GLU A 85 4.83 -1.74 9.44
CA GLU A 85 4.06 -2.89 8.94
C GLU A 85 4.31 -3.13 7.45
N GLN A 86 4.36 -2.07 6.64
CA GLN A 86 4.65 -2.16 5.20
C GLN A 86 6.03 -2.75 4.93
N GLU A 87 7.06 -2.31 5.68
CA GLU A 87 8.41 -2.84 5.53
C GLU A 87 8.56 -4.27 6.10
N VAL A 88 7.84 -4.61 7.17
CA VAL A 88 7.77 -6.01 7.67
C VAL A 88 7.08 -6.90 6.64
N TRP A 89 6.03 -6.42 5.99
CA TRP A 89 5.34 -7.13 4.91
C TRP A 89 6.29 -7.37 3.73
N LEU A 90 7.04 -6.35 3.30
CA LEU A 90 8.10 -6.47 2.29
C LEU A 90 9.07 -7.62 2.65
N ILE A 91 9.61 -7.61 3.88
CA ILE A 91 10.57 -8.64 4.31
C ILE A 91 9.94 -10.03 4.26
N ASN A 92 8.70 -10.15 4.73
CA ASN A 92 8.02 -11.44 4.79
C ASN A 92 7.63 -11.99 3.42
N ASN A 93 7.54 -11.17 2.39
CA ASN A 93 7.15 -11.63 1.06
C ASN A 93 8.33 -11.72 0.10
N TYR A 94 9.33 -10.86 0.23
CA TYR A 94 10.40 -10.72 -0.77
C TYR A 94 11.81 -11.03 -0.27
N CYS A 95 12.01 -11.22 1.04
CA CYS A 95 13.33 -11.57 1.57
C CYS A 95 13.44 -13.06 1.92
N LYS A 96 14.68 -13.57 1.83
CA LYS A 96 15.06 -14.94 2.18
C LYS A 96 14.57 -15.28 3.59
N LYS A 97 13.86 -16.41 3.73
CA LYS A 97 13.22 -16.84 4.99
C LYS A 97 14.17 -16.83 6.19
N ALA A 98 15.41 -17.29 5.99
CA ALA A 98 16.45 -17.35 7.03
C ALA A 98 16.84 -15.97 7.60
N LEU A 99 16.65 -14.88 6.84
CA LEU A 99 17.09 -13.54 7.21
C LEU A 99 15.96 -12.67 7.81
N ARG A 100 14.69 -13.07 7.64
CA ARG A 100 13.52 -12.24 7.99
C ARG A 100 13.52 -11.75 9.43
N LYS A 101 13.76 -12.64 10.40
CA LYS A 101 13.78 -12.28 11.83
C LYS A 101 14.81 -11.19 12.12
N ARG A 102 16.01 -11.30 11.53
CA ARG A 102 17.08 -10.31 11.68
C ARG A 102 16.68 -8.97 11.08
N LEU A 103 16.15 -8.96 9.85
CA LEU A 103 15.76 -7.73 9.15
C LEU A 103 14.61 -7.01 9.87
N ILE A 104 13.61 -7.75 10.36
CA ILE A 104 12.49 -7.18 11.14
C ILE A 104 13.03 -6.52 12.42
N ASN A 105 13.98 -7.17 13.11
CA ASN A 105 14.61 -6.56 14.28
C ASN A 105 15.39 -5.28 13.91
N GLN A 106 16.06 -5.26 12.76
CA GLN A 106 16.75 -4.05 12.29
C GLN A 106 15.77 -2.92 11.98
N ILE A 107 14.62 -3.19 11.37
CA ILE A 107 13.59 -2.15 11.15
C ILE A 107 13.13 -1.54 12.47
N LYS A 108 12.84 -2.39 13.47
CA LYS A 108 12.23 -1.95 14.74
C LYS A 108 13.22 -1.23 15.65
N SER A 109 14.48 -1.69 15.70
CA SER A 109 15.42 -1.27 16.75
C SER A 109 16.75 -0.76 16.23
N HIS A 110 17.11 -1.03 14.96
CA HIS A 110 18.41 -0.66 14.38
C HIS A 110 18.26 -0.16 12.94
N ARG A 111 17.34 0.79 12.75
CA ARG A 111 16.90 1.27 11.43
C ARG A 111 18.06 1.71 10.55
N ASP A 112 19.01 2.45 11.10
CA ASP A 112 20.18 2.93 10.34
C ASP A 112 21.05 1.78 9.82
N LYS A 113 21.13 0.67 10.55
CA LYS A 113 21.83 -0.54 10.10
C LYS A 113 21.11 -1.20 8.93
N PHE A 114 19.78 -1.19 8.92
CA PHE A 114 19.00 -1.66 7.78
C PHE A 114 19.25 -0.79 6.54
N ARG A 115 19.10 0.54 6.69
CA ARG A 115 19.27 1.51 5.59
C ARG A 115 20.66 1.43 4.95
N LYS A 116 21.72 1.45 5.77
CA LYS A 116 23.12 1.36 5.29
C LYS A 116 23.46 0.03 4.62
N SER A 117 22.62 -0.99 4.76
CA SER A 117 22.82 -2.27 4.06
C SER A 117 22.18 -2.32 2.67
N LEU A 118 21.42 -1.29 2.27
CA LEU A 118 20.63 -1.32 1.02
C LEU A 118 21.50 -1.35 -0.25
N SER A 119 22.64 -0.66 -0.25
CA SER A 119 23.61 -0.68 -1.37
C SER A 119 24.10 -2.09 -1.71
N HIS A 120 24.23 -2.94 -0.70
CA HIS A 120 24.69 -4.33 -0.83
C HIS A 120 23.62 -5.34 -0.40
N PHE A 121 22.34 -5.04 -0.63
CA PHE A 121 21.23 -5.81 -0.08
C PHE A 121 21.09 -7.19 -0.73
N ASP A 122 21.78 -8.18 -0.18
CA ASP A 122 21.77 -9.58 -0.60
C ASP A 122 20.60 -10.39 -0.03
N SER A 123 19.73 -9.72 0.72
CA SER A 123 18.72 -10.36 1.56
C SER A 123 17.41 -10.68 0.81
N LEU A 124 17.24 -10.14 -0.40
CA LEU A 124 16.13 -10.48 -1.29
C LEU A 124 16.20 -11.95 -1.73
N ASP A 125 15.04 -12.57 -1.86
CA ASP A 125 14.89 -13.85 -2.52
C ASP A 125 14.78 -13.62 -4.02
N LEU A 126 15.91 -13.63 -4.72
CA LEU A 126 15.99 -13.30 -6.15
C LEU A 126 15.18 -14.25 -7.05
N SER A 127 14.72 -15.41 -6.55
CA SER A 127 13.80 -16.27 -7.32
C SER A 127 12.45 -15.61 -7.62
N LEU A 128 12.06 -14.64 -6.80
CA LEU A 128 10.83 -13.85 -6.92
C LEU A 128 11.00 -12.60 -7.79
N PHE A 129 12.19 -12.37 -8.34
CA PHE A 129 12.52 -11.16 -9.08
C PHE A 129 13.04 -11.47 -10.48
N ASP A 130 12.85 -10.52 -11.37
CA ASP A 130 13.55 -10.43 -12.65
C ASP A 130 14.61 -9.32 -12.57
N ASN A 131 15.75 -9.54 -13.23
CA ASN A 131 16.79 -8.52 -13.32
C ASN A 131 16.42 -7.51 -14.43
N LEU A 132 16.49 -6.22 -14.12
CA LEU A 132 16.21 -5.15 -15.07
C LEU A 132 17.51 -4.47 -15.50
N ILE A 133 17.82 -4.58 -16.79
CA ILE A 133 19.05 -4.01 -17.37
C ILE A 133 18.73 -2.83 -18.31
N ILE A 134 17.51 -2.79 -18.87
CA ILE A 134 17.09 -1.79 -19.85
C ILE A 134 15.63 -1.37 -19.61
N ASN A 135 15.30 -0.15 -20.01
CA ASN A 135 13.94 0.41 -20.01
C ASN A 135 13.24 0.42 -18.64
N GLU A 136 14.00 0.57 -17.55
CA GLU A 136 13.50 0.41 -16.18
C GLU A 136 12.33 1.34 -15.87
N LYS A 137 12.44 2.63 -16.23
CA LYS A 137 11.35 3.62 -16.02
C LYS A 137 10.06 3.21 -16.71
N GLU A 138 10.12 2.69 -17.94
CA GLU A 138 8.94 2.30 -18.71
C GLU A 138 8.28 1.06 -18.12
N ILE A 139 9.07 0.06 -17.74
CA ILE A 139 8.58 -1.17 -17.12
C ILE A 139 7.90 -0.84 -15.77
N ILE A 140 8.54 0.00 -14.94
CA ILE A 140 7.98 0.45 -13.67
C ILE A 140 6.64 1.19 -13.90
N ARG A 141 6.56 2.10 -14.88
CA ARG A 141 5.31 2.80 -15.21
C ARG A 141 4.20 1.83 -15.61
N LYS A 142 4.48 0.89 -16.51
CA LYS A 142 3.51 -0.12 -16.95
C LYS A 142 2.98 -0.95 -15.78
N GLN A 143 3.83 -1.32 -14.82
CA GLN A 143 3.39 -2.06 -13.64
C GLN A 143 2.56 -1.20 -12.69
N ALA A 144 2.97 0.05 -12.48
CA ALA A 144 2.19 0.99 -11.66
C ALA A 144 0.80 1.27 -12.26
N GLU A 145 0.69 1.38 -13.58
CA GLU A 145 -0.58 1.51 -14.30
C GLU A 145 -1.50 0.31 -14.10
N LYS A 146 -0.97 -0.92 -14.23
CA LYS A 146 -1.73 -2.15 -13.95
C LYS A 146 -2.29 -2.18 -12.53
N LEU A 147 -1.50 -1.69 -11.57
CA LEU A 147 -1.90 -1.58 -10.15
C LEU A 147 -2.74 -0.33 -9.85
N LYS A 148 -3.01 0.51 -10.86
CA LYS A 148 -3.71 1.80 -10.72
C LYS A 148 -3.11 2.68 -9.62
N THR A 149 -1.79 2.59 -9.40
CA THR A 149 -1.12 3.32 -8.32
C THR A 149 -0.36 4.53 -8.86
N LYS A 150 -0.60 5.69 -8.25
CA LYS A 150 0.04 6.97 -8.60
C LYS A 150 1.11 7.40 -7.59
N GLN A 151 1.22 6.68 -6.49
CA GLN A 151 2.12 6.98 -5.39
C GLN A 151 2.91 5.74 -5.02
N VAL A 152 4.14 5.95 -4.58
CA VAL A 152 5.06 4.89 -4.20
C VAL A 152 5.70 5.21 -2.87
N TYR A 153 5.99 4.17 -2.09
CA TYR A 153 6.72 4.28 -0.84
C TYR A 153 8.17 3.88 -1.05
N VAL A 154 9.10 4.70 -0.58
CA VAL A 154 10.54 4.49 -0.79
C VAL A 154 11.22 4.18 0.54
N ILE A 155 11.99 3.10 0.55
CA ILE A 155 13.02 2.81 1.56
C ILE A 155 14.36 3.12 0.91
N SER A 156 15.16 3.97 1.53
CA SER A 156 16.42 4.43 0.94
C SER A 156 17.55 4.44 1.95
N GLU A 157 18.74 4.18 1.44
CA GLU A 157 19.98 4.46 2.15
C GLU A 157 20.08 5.95 2.49
N SER A 158 19.68 6.84 1.57
CA SER A 158 19.66 8.29 1.79
C SER A 158 18.51 8.71 2.70
N SER A 159 18.81 9.54 3.71
CA SER A 159 17.78 10.09 4.62
C SER A 159 16.81 11.03 3.91
N ASP A 160 17.24 11.59 2.78
CA ASP A 160 16.44 12.52 2.00
C ASP A 160 15.28 11.82 1.30
N PHE A 161 15.38 10.50 1.08
CA PHE A 161 14.34 9.71 0.43
C PHE A 161 13.71 8.67 1.36
N ASP A 162 14.39 8.28 2.44
CA ASP A 162 13.95 7.17 3.29
C ASP A 162 12.57 7.40 3.92
N ARG A 163 11.73 6.36 3.85
CA ARG A 163 10.37 6.33 4.39
C ARG A 163 9.45 7.43 3.84
N LYS A 164 9.70 7.95 2.64
CA LYS A 164 8.84 8.96 2.02
C LYS A 164 7.88 8.34 1.01
N ILE A 165 6.75 9.02 0.82
CA ILE A 165 5.79 8.72 -0.23
C ILE A 165 6.03 9.77 -1.32
N PHE A 166 6.18 9.30 -2.55
CA PHE A 166 6.39 10.14 -3.72
C PHE A 166 5.25 9.94 -4.71
N ASN A 167 4.97 10.96 -5.51
CA ASN A 167 4.30 10.72 -6.78
C ASN A 167 5.19 9.81 -7.66
N LEU A 168 4.58 8.94 -8.46
CA LEU A 168 5.33 8.02 -9.32
C LEU A 168 6.36 8.76 -10.20
N ASN A 169 5.98 9.84 -10.87
CA ASN A 169 6.89 10.54 -11.77
C ASN A 169 8.03 11.22 -11.00
N GLU A 170 7.71 11.85 -9.88
CA GLU A 170 8.72 12.44 -8.98
C GLU A 170 9.73 11.40 -8.50
N CYS A 171 9.27 10.20 -8.11
CA CYS A 171 10.14 9.11 -7.69
C CYS A 171 11.06 8.66 -8.82
N LEU A 172 10.51 8.46 -10.03
CA LEU A 172 11.30 8.04 -11.19
C LEU A 172 12.36 9.07 -11.58
N ASP A 173 12.12 10.36 -11.32
CA ASP A 173 13.05 11.42 -11.74
C ASP A 173 14.06 11.80 -10.65
N SER A 174 13.73 11.61 -9.37
CA SER A 174 14.60 12.02 -8.25
C SER A 174 15.25 10.87 -7.48
N VAL A 175 14.60 9.70 -7.40
CA VAL A 175 15.06 8.57 -6.58
C VAL A 175 15.74 7.52 -7.45
N LEU A 176 15.14 7.18 -8.59
CA LEU A 176 15.70 6.18 -9.49
C LEU A 176 17.04 6.65 -10.05
N PHE A 177 18.06 5.78 -10.03
CA PHE A 177 19.42 6.10 -10.45
C PHE A 177 20.10 7.21 -9.62
N SER A 178 19.61 7.49 -8.41
CA SER A 178 20.21 8.47 -7.49
C SER A 178 21.59 8.07 -6.95
N GLY A 179 22.04 6.83 -7.21
CA GLY A 179 23.30 6.29 -6.73
C GLY A 179 23.24 5.66 -5.33
N PHE A 180 22.04 5.60 -4.72
CA PHE A 180 21.81 4.99 -3.42
C PHE A 180 21.12 3.62 -3.52
N GLY A 181 21.28 2.78 -2.50
CA GLY A 181 20.44 1.60 -2.34
C GLY A 181 18.99 1.98 -2.06
N ASN A 182 18.06 1.62 -2.95
CA ASN A 182 16.65 1.98 -2.89
C ASN A 182 15.74 0.76 -3.06
N ILE A 183 14.71 0.64 -2.22
CA ILE A 183 13.56 -0.26 -2.44
C ILE A 183 12.32 0.63 -2.63
N ILE A 184 11.67 0.49 -3.77
CA ILE A 184 10.45 1.22 -4.14
C ILE A 184 9.28 0.25 -4.08
N ILE A 185 8.26 0.60 -3.30
CA ILE A 185 7.12 -0.24 -2.96
C ILE A 185 5.85 0.38 -3.56
N PHE A 186 5.10 -0.44 -4.29
CA PHE A 186 3.92 -0.03 -5.03
C PHE A 186 2.69 -0.77 -4.51
N GLY A 187 1.55 -0.05 -4.45
CA GLY A 187 0.25 -0.66 -4.11
C GLY A 187 0.26 -1.50 -2.84
N GLU A 188 0.84 -0.98 -1.74
CA GLU A 188 0.95 -1.69 -0.45
C GLU A 188 1.74 -2.99 -0.53
N SER A 189 2.85 -2.96 -1.27
CA SER A 189 3.77 -4.08 -1.44
C SER A 189 3.28 -5.18 -2.36
N LYS A 190 2.24 -4.96 -3.16
CA LYS A 190 1.87 -5.85 -4.27
C LYS A 190 2.99 -5.98 -5.31
N PHE A 191 3.86 -4.98 -5.40
CA PHE A 191 4.96 -4.94 -6.35
C PHE A 191 6.13 -4.12 -5.79
N VAL A 192 7.35 -4.57 -6.09
CA VAL A 192 8.58 -4.01 -5.54
C VAL A 192 9.64 -3.88 -6.62
N TYR A 193 10.28 -2.73 -6.64
CA TYR A 193 11.53 -2.51 -7.37
C TYR A 193 12.67 -2.31 -6.38
N PHE A 194 13.84 -2.88 -6.67
CA PHE A 194 15.06 -2.69 -5.91
C PHE A 194 16.18 -2.21 -6.84
N GLU A 195 16.92 -1.22 -6.38
CA GLU A 195 18.19 -0.77 -6.97
C GLU A 195 19.25 -0.80 -5.87
N GLY A 196 20.29 -1.61 -6.07
CA GLY A 196 21.49 -1.60 -5.25
C GLY A 196 22.65 -0.93 -5.96
N GLU A 197 23.85 -1.07 -5.42
CA GLU A 197 25.05 -0.51 -6.03
C GLU A 197 25.42 -1.23 -7.34
N GLY A 198 25.76 -0.44 -8.37
CA GLY A 198 26.20 -0.92 -9.67
C GLY A 198 25.10 -1.04 -10.73
N LYS A 199 25.50 -0.92 -12.00
CA LYS A 199 24.56 -0.84 -13.14
C LYS A 199 23.70 -2.09 -13.37
N ASN A 200 24.11 -3.24 -12.86
CA ASN A 200 23.43 -4.52 -13.07
C ASN A 200 22.65 -5.01 -11.84
N ASN A 201 22.57 -4.20 -10.79
CA ASN A 201 21.95 -4.57 -9.53
C ASN A 201 20.56 -3.94 -9.38
N ARG A 202 19.69 -4.21 -10.35
CA ARG A 202 18.33 -3.69 -10.40
C ARG A 202 17.37 -4.84 -10.63
N TRP A 203 16.34 -4.89 -9.80
CA TRP A 203 15.47 -6.04 -9.69
C TRP A 203 14.02 -5.59 -9.55
N ILE A 204 13.12 -6.34 -10.16
CA ILE A 204 11.70 -6.09 -10.14
C ILE A 204 10.96 -7.36 -9.75
N SER A 205 10.01 -7.28 -8.83
CA SER A 205 9.24 -8.47 -8.42
C SER A 205 8.37 -8.97 -9.57
N LYS A 206 8.26 -10.28 -9.69
CA LYS A 206 7.37 -10.97 -10.65
C LYS A 206 5.89 -10.74 -10.36
#